data_AF-A0A1C6VI65-F1
#
_entry.id   AF-A0A1C6VI65-F1
#
_cell.length_a   1.000
_cell.length_b   1.000
_cell.length_c   1.000
_cell.angle_alpha   90.00
_cell.angle_beta   90.00
_cell.angle_gamma   90.00
#
_symmetry.space_group_name_H-M   'P 1'
#
loop_
_entity.id
_entity.type
_entity.pdbx_description
1 polymer ?
#
loop_
_entity_poly.entity_id
_entity_poly.type
_entity_poly.pdbx_seq_one_letter_code
_entity_poly.pdbx_strand_id
1 'polypeptide(L)'
;MPEKFSVEKRKEHVLAWAEASLAEEKSKTAYARENNISPTSLHSWINDANGASFTIEEKELVNRARRVADLQTYSPAERKQHVAEWVKECLKKATPINAYAEMNGFSNTTLKNWINGKGVTFTPAEQELINQAKRAISKQTYSAEERIEHAVSWAKEGTARGTTTTDYATRNNIAPGTLRSWVYENSGVIFTPAEQELINQAKQATERTLPVEARIKHALGWAAESIANETTMAEYAAENGILTATLRSWVNGSGNVTFTPEQQATINQAKRAASQRTYSAEERIEHAISWAQEGIARGTTMTEYAARNDLAFHTLNNWIHGRSVTFTPEQQATIDQAKKLQARPAYSAEERMKHVSGWSSENSTHGTSVIEYAAKNGLAADTLQRWVHDRQNQATPEEKAQLEKERHATDVANANSMVARAAGSRMRKYTWMTSAGAGASSSAAEPPAKTWHSDRNTAERRSQSPRS
;
A
#
# COMPACT_ATOMS: atom_id res chain seq x y z
N MET A 1 -35.09 -1.86 -14.93
CA MET A 1 -34.22 -1.41 -13.82
C MET A 1 -34.22 -2.51 -12.78
N PRO A 2 -33.06 -2.97 -12.27
CA PRO A 2 -33.05 -3.96 -11.21
C PRO A 2 -33.68 -3.36 -9.95
N GLU A 3 -34.62 -4.08 -9.33
CA GLU A 3 -35.21 -3.69 -8.05
C GLU A 3 -34.10 -3.49 -7.00
N LYS A 4 -34.17 -2.37 -6.28
CA LYS A 4 -33.32 -2.15 -5.11
C LYS A 4 -33.86 -3.00 -3.97
N PHE A 5 -33.20 -4.11 -3.66
CA PHE A 5 -33.49 -4.91 -2.47
C PHE A 5 -33.28 -4.07 -1.20
N SER A 6 -34.21 -4.15 -0.24
CA SER A 6 -34.07 -3.51 1.08
C SER A 6 -32.90 -4.11 1.88
N VAL A 7 -32.49 -3.47 2.97
CA VAL A 7 -31.43 -4.01 3.86
C VAL A 7 -31.82 -5.39 4.39
N GLU A 8 -33.08 -5.53 4.82
CA GLU A 8 -33.66 -6.74 5.39
C GLU A 8 -33.70 -7.85 4.33
N LYS A 9 -34.12 -7.53 3.09
CA LYS A 9 -34.18 -8.51 2.01
C LYS A 9 -32.81 -9.00 1.58
N ARG A 10 -31.79 -8.12 1.60
CA ARG A 10 -30.39 -8.50 1.35
C ARG A 10 -29.88 -9.44 2.44
N LYS A 11 -30.20 -9.14 3.71
CA LYS A 11 -29.88 -10.03 4.84
C LYS A 11 -30.50 -11.41 4.65
N GLU A 12 -31.79 -11.48 4.32
CA GLU A 12 -32.49 -12.74 4.04
C GLU A 12 -31.79 -13.54 2.93
N HIS A 13 -31.42 -12.90 1.83
CA HIS A 13 -30.71 -13.59 0.74
C HIS A 13 -29.32 -14.08 1.12
N VAL A 14 -28.58 -13.36 1.96
CA VAL A 14 -27.27 -13.81 2.46
C VAL A 14 -27.42 -15.03 3.37
N LEU A 15 -28.42 -15.02 4.27
CA LEU A 15 -28.69 -16.15 5.15
C LEU A 15 -29.19 -17.37 4.38
N ALA A 16 -30.15 -17.18 3.48
CA ALA A 16 -30.67 -18.25 2.63
C ALA A 16 -29.60 -18.81 1.69
N TRP A 17 -28.70 -17.97 1.16
CA TRP A 17 -27.52 -18.47 0.45
C TRP A 17 -26.60 -19.28 1.37
N ALA A 18 -26.35 -18.81 2.59
CA ALA A 18 -25.47 -19.49 3.53
C ALA A 18 -26.03 -20.88 3.92
N GLU A 19 -27.33 -20.97 4.16
CA GLU A 19 -28.03 -22.24 4.43
C GLU A 19 -27.99 -23.16 3.20
N ALA A 20 -28.34 -22.66 2.02
CA ALA A 20 -28.29 -23.45 0.78
C ALA A 20 -26.87 -23.93 0.42
N SER A 21 -25.85 -23.12 0.72
CA SER A 21 -24.44 -23.50 0.51
C SER A 21 -24.00 -24.64 1.43
N LEU A 22 -24.60 -24.73 2.62
CA LEU A 22 -24.27 -25.75 3.62
C LEU A 22 -25.11 -27.02 3.46
N ALA A 23 -26.36 -26.90 3.01
CA ALA A 23 -27.27 -28.04 2.85
C ALA A 23 -27.16 -28.71 1.47
N GLU A 24 -27.05 -27.91 0.41
CA GLU A 24 -27.12 -28.38 -0.99
C GLU A 24 -25.83 -28.09 -1.77
N GLU A 25 -24.77 -27.66 -1.09
CA GLU A 25 -23.48 -27.30 -1.71
C GLU A 25 -23.61 -26.21 -2.78
N LYS A 26 -24.59 -25.32 -2.64
CA LYS A 26 -24.95 -24.35 -3.66
C LYS A 26 -23.93 -23.21 -3.80
N SER A 27 -23.32 -23.08 -4.98
CA SER A 27 -22.39 -21.98 -5.24
C SER A 27 -23.07 -20.59 -5.21
N LYS A 28 -22.30 -19.55 -4.86
CA LYS A 28 -22.73 -18.14 -4.89
C LYS A 28 -23.41 -17.78 -6.22
N THR A 29 -22.81 -18.17 -7.34
CA THR A 29 -23.31 -17.86 -8.69
C THR A 29 -24.62 -18.59 -9.01
N ALA A 30 -24.74 -19.85 -8.58
CA ALA A 30 -25.96 -20.64 -8.80
C ALA A 30 -27.14 -20.04 -8.03
N TYR A 31 -26.95 -19.76 -6.73
CA TYR A 31 -27.97 -19.13 -5.90
C TYR A 31 -28.39 -17.76 -6.45
N ALA A 32 -27.42 -16.93 -6.85
CA ALA A 32 -27.68 -15.60 -7.39
C ALA A 32 -28.54 -15.67 -8.66
N ARG A 33 -28.25 -16.59 -9.58
CA ARG A 33 -28.99 -16.78 -10.82
C ARG A 33 -30.45 -17.18 -10.59
N GLU A 34 -30.70 -18.14 -9.71
CA GLU A 34 -32.07 -18.61 -9.40
C GLU A 34 -32.95 -17.54 -8.76
N ASN A 35 -32.34 -16.63 -8.00
CA ASN A 35 -33.04 -15.57 -7.28
C ASN A 35 -33.04 -14.23 -8.04
N ASN A 36 -32.61 -14.22 -9.31
CA ASN A 36 -32.47 -13.01 -10.12
C ASN A 36 -31.62 -11.91 -9.44
N ILE A 37 -30.61 -12.32 -8.68
CA ILE A 37 -29.62 -11.44 -8.05
C ILE A 37 -28.35 -11.47 -8.90
N SER A 38 -27.73 -10.31 -9.14
CA SER A 38 -26.40 -10.29 -9.74
C SER A 38 -25.40 -11.00 -8.81
N PRO A 39 -24.55 -11.92 -9.31
CA PRO A 39 -23.52 -12.57 -8.50
C PRO A 39 -22.64 -11.57 -7.74
N THR A 40 -22.36 -10.42 -8.34
CA THR A 40 -21.61 -9.31 -7.73
C THR A 40 -22.36 -8.69 -6.55
N SER A 41 -23.68 -8.49 -6.68
CA SER A 41 -24.51 -7.96 -5.58
C SER A 41 -24.52 -8.92 -4.39
N LEU A 42 -24.76 -10.21 -4.64
CA LEU A 42 -24.74 -11.22 -3.57
C LEU A 42 -23.37 -11.30 -2.89
N HIS A 43 -22.27 -11.27 -3.67
CA HIS A 43 -20.91 -11.25 -3.15
C HIS A 43 -20.66 -10.07 -2.20
N SER A 44 -21.08 -8.86 -2.60
CA SER A 44 -20.95 -7.67 -1.77
C SER A 44 -21.82 -7.76 -0.51
N TRP A 45 -23.03 -8.34 -0.59
CA TRP A 45 -23.87 -8.54 0.60
C TRP A 45 -23.25 -9.52 1.61
N ILE A 46 -22.59 -10.58 1.13
CA ILE A 46 -21.91 -11.57 1.97
C ILE A 46 -20.72 -10.97 2.72
N ASN A 47 -19.92 -10.11 2.07
CA ASN A 47 -18.66 -9.62 2.65
C ASN A 47 -18.83 -8.38 3.52
N ASP A 48 -19.67 -7.43 3.10
CA ASP A 48 -19.73 -6.11 3.75
C ASP A 48 -20.98 -5.94 4.60
N ALA A 49 -21.87 -6.93 4.59
CA ALA A 49 -23.23 -6.88 5.11
C ALA A 49 -24.11 -5.76 4.50
N ASN A 50 -23.51 -4.77 3.82
CA ASN A 50 -24.14 -3.76 3.00
C ASN A 50 -25.28 -2.99 3.73
N GLY A 51 -25.08 -2.78 5.03
CA GLY A 51 -26.02 -2.15 5.95
C GLY A 51 -26.84 -3.13 6.80
N ALA A 52 -26.82 -4.44 6.51
CA ALA A 52 -27.47 -5.45 7.34
C ALA A 52 -26.64 -5.72 8.60
N SER A 53 -27.31 -5.80 9.76
CA SER A 53 -26.68 -6.31 10.97
C SER A 53 -26.95 -7.82 11.07
N PHE A 54 -25.87 -8.59 11.27
CA PHE A 54 -25.95 -10.02 11.55
C PHE A 54 -25.66 -10.27 13.03
N THR A 55 -26.42 -11.15 13.66
CA THR A 55 -26.09 -11.70 14.99
C THR A 55 -24.80 -12.51 14.91
N ILE A 56 -24.27 -12.92 16.07
CA ILE A 56 -23.02 -13.71 16.12
C ILE A 56 -23.22 -15.04 15.40
N GLU A 57 -24.35 -15.70 15.64
CA GLU A 57 -24.71 -17.00 15.07
C GLU A 57 -24.90 -16.91 13.54
N GLU A 58 -25.53 -15.83 13.07
CA GLU A 58 -25.69 -15.54 11.64
C GLU A 58 -24.33 -15.29 10.96
N LYS A 59 -23.41 -14.54 11.61
CA LYS A 59 -22.05 -14.34 11.09
C LYS A 59 -21.27 -15.65 11.03
N GLU A 60 -21.41 -16.51 12.04
CA GLU A 60 -20.77 -17.82 12.04
C GLU A 60 -21.31 -18.71 10.91
N LEU A 61 -22.62 -18.68 10.66
CA LEU A 61 -23.25 -19.37 9.54
C LEU A 61 -22.70 -18.87 8.20
N VAL A 62 -22.69 -17.56 7.96
CA VAL A 62 -22.15 -16.94 6.74
C VAL A 62 -20.66 -17.25 6.57
N ASN A 63 -19.86 -17.20 7.63
CA ASN A 63 -18.43 -17.53 7.57
C ASN A 63 -18.19 -19.03 7.29
N ARG A 64 -19.03 -19.93 7.80
CA ARG A 64 -18.99 -21.36 7.45
C ARG A 64 -19.33 -21.57 5.99
N ALA A 65 -20.43 -20.98 5.50
CA ALA A 65 -20.82 -21.04 4.10
C ALA A 65 -19.77 -20.43 3.17
N ARG A 66 -19.12 -19.33 3.55
CA ARG A 66 -18.04 -18.71 2.78
C ARG A 66 -16.82 -19.61 2.67
N ARG A 67 -16.43 -20.28 3.75
CA ARG A 67 -15.36 -21.29 3.71
C ARG A 67 -15.70 -22.44 2.77
N VAL A 68 -16.96 -22.90 2.76
CA VAL A 68 -17.42 -23.92 1.80
C VAL A 68 -17.39 -23.38 0.37
N ALA A 69 -17.88 -22.16 0.13
CA ALA A 69 -17.94 -21.57 -1.20
C ALA A 69 -16.58 -21.18 -1.79
N ASP A 70 -15.63 -20.75 -0.95
CA ASP A 70 -14.23 -20.51 -1.34
C ASP A 70 -13.51 -21.85 -1.62
N LEU A 71 -13.95 -22.92 -0.93
CA LEU A 71 -13.65 -24.31 -1.28
C LEU A 71 -14.51 -24.85 -2.43
N GLN A 72 -15.29 -24.03 -3.13
CA GLN A 72 -16.05 -24.42 -4.33
C GLN A 72 -15.78 -23.54 -5.56
N THR A 73 -15.04 -22.42 -5.43
CA THR A 73 -14.80 -21.51 -6.58
C THR A 73 -13.90 -22.16 -7.64
N TYR A 74 -13.01 -23.04 -7.18
CA TYR A 74 -12.24 -23.94 -8.03
C TYR A 74 -12.56 -25.35 -7.58
N SER A 75 -13.03 -26.19 -8.50
CA SER A 75 -13.12 -27.62 -8.31
C SER A 75 -11.75 -28.18 -7.87
N PRO A 76 -11.72 -29.34 -7.17
CA PRO A 76 -10.45 -30.02 -6.88
C PRO A 76 -9.58 -30.22 -8.12
N ALA A 77 -10.19 -30.43 -9.30
CA ALA A 77 -9.50 -30.54 -10.58
C ALA A 77 -8.82 -29.23 -11.00
N GLU A 78 -9.50 -28.09 -10.91
CA GLU A 78 -8.93 -26.78 -11.27
C GLU A 78 -7.81 -26.37 -10.29
N ARG A 79 -7.96 -26.64 -9.00
CA ARG A 79 -6.88 -26.44 -8.02
C ARG A 79 -5.66 -27.27 -8.37
N LYS A 80 -5.90 -28.54 -8.70
CA LYS A 80 -4.86 -29.48 -9.11
C LYS A 80 -4.13 -28.98 -10.35
N GLN A 81 -4.89 -28.47 -11.31
CA GLN A 81 -4.36 -27.87 -12.54
C GLN A 81 -3.48 -26.66 -12.23
N HIS A 82 -3.93 -25.70 -11.43
CA HIS A 82 -3.11 -24.54 -11.05
C HIS A 82 -1.82 -24.93 -10.31
N VAL A 83 -1.88 -25.93 -9.43
CA VAL A 83 -0.67 -26.46 -8.78
C VAL A 83 0.26 -27.13 -9.79
N ALA A 84 -0.26 -27.89 -10.75
CA ALA A 84 0.53 -28.52 -11.80
C ALA A 84 1.18 -27.48 -12.74
N GLU A 85 0.46 -26.42 -13.10
CA GLU A 85 0.96 -25.30 -13.90
C GLU A 85 2.05 -24.52 -13.14
N TRP A 86 1.84 -24.24 -11.86
CA TRP A 86 2.87 -23.66 -11.01
C TRP A 86 4.12 -24.54 -10.94
N VAL A 87 3.96 -25.87 -10.74
CA VAL A 87 5.08 -26.82 -10.75
C VAL A 87 5.84 -26.75 -12.07
N LYS A 88 5.16 -26.69 -13.21
CA LYS A 88 5.77 -26.59 -14.53
C LYS A 88 6.56 -25.29 -14.71
N GLU A 89 5.97 -24.15 -14.36
CA GLU A 89 6.65 -22.85 -14.41
C GLU A 89 7.85 -22.79 -13.46
N CYS A 90 7.67 -23.33 -12.26
CA CYS A 90 8.69 -23.42 -11.24
C CYS A 90 9.89 -24.30 -11.68
N LEU A 91 9.64 -25.48 -12.24
CA LEU A 91 10.73 -26.34 -12.72
C LEU A 91 11.43 -25.77 -13.97
N LYS A 92 10.75 -24.92 -14.74
CA LYS A 92 11.32 -24.27 -15.93
C LYS A 92 12.15 -23.03 -15.60
N LYS A 93 11.68 -22.19 -14.68
CA LYS A 93 12.23 -20.83 -14.44
C LYS A 93 12.42 -20.49 -12.96
N ALA A 94 12.24 -21.43 -12.05
CA ALA A 94 12.22 -21.20 -10.60
C ALA A 94 11.19 -20.14 -10.17
N THR A 95 10.05 -20.04 -10.87
CA THR A 95 8.99 -19.07 -10.55
C THR A 95 8.49 -19.24 -9.10
N PRO A 96 8.64 -18.22 -8.23
CA PRO A 96 8.24 -18.33 -6.84
C PRO A 96 6.70 -18.34 -6.71
N ILE A 97 6.21 -18.92 -5.61
CA ILE A 97 4.78 -19.13 -5.34
C ILE A 97 3.98 -17.82 -5.43
N ASN A 98 4.51 -16.73 -4.88
CA ASN A 98 3.82 -15.44 -4.88
C ASN A 98 3.74 -14.82 -6.29
N ALA A 99 4.80 -14.91 -7.09
CA ALA A 99 4.77 -14.40 -8.47
C ALA A 99 3.74 -15.15 -9.32
N TYR A 100 3.66 -16.48 -9.21
CA TYR A 100 2.62 -17.24 -9.90
C TYR A 100 1.22 -16.92 -9.37
N ALA A 101 1.05 -16.75 -8.06
CA ALA A 101 -0.23 -16.40 -7.45
C ALA A 101 -0.72 -15.01 -7.93
N GLU A 102 0.17 -14.03 -7.99
CA GLU A 102 -0.11 -12.68 -8.46
C GLU A 102 -0.51 -12.67 -9.95
N MET A 103 0.24 -13.36 -10.81
CA MET A 103 -0.07 -13.48 -12.25
C MET A 103 -1.45 -14.10 -12.52
N ASN A 104 -1.95 -14.95 -11.62
CA ASN A 104 -3.19 -15.69 -11.81
C ASN A 104 -4.34 -15.20 -10.90
N GLY A 105 -4.17 -14.06 -10.22
CA GLY A 105 -5.26 -13.40 -9.50
C GLY A 105 -5.73 -14.13 -8.23
N PHE A 106 -4.87 -14.93 -7.58
CA PHE A 106 -5.17 -15.49 -6.26
C PHE A 106 -4.15 -15.09 -5.21
N SER A 107 -4.57 -15.09 -3.94
CA SER A 107 -3.65 -14.77 -2.84
C SER A 107 -2.54 -15.82 -2.73
N ASN A 108 -1.33 -15.40 -2.32
CA ASN A 108 -0.22 -16.30 -1.99
C ASN A 108 -0.65 -17.41 -1.02
N THR A 109 -1.47 -17.07 -0.02
CA THR A 109 -2.01 -18.01 0.95
C THR A 109 -2.91 -19.08 0.30
N THR A 110 -3.71 -18.70 -0.69
CA THR A 110 -4.60 -19.63 -1.42
C THR A 110 -3.79 -20.68 -2.16
N LEU A 111 -2.80 -20.27 -2.96
CA LEU A 111 -1.97 -21.22 -3.70
C LEU A 111 -1.12 -22.09 -2.77
N LYS A 112 -0.57 -21.53 -1.67
CA LYS A 112 0.13 -22.32 -0.65
C LYS A 112 -0.75 -23.41 -0.06
N ASN A 113 -2.01 -23.10 0.20
CA ASN A 113 -2.96 -24.08 0.72
C ASN A 113 -3.19 -25.22 -0.29
N TRP A 114 -3.36 -24.91 -1.58
CA TRP A 114 -3.53 -25.93 -2.62
C TRP A 114 -2.27 -26.78 -2.78
N ILE A 115 -1.08 -26.15 -2.82
CA ILE A 115 0.22 -26.84 -2.87
C ILE A 115 0.40 -27.81 -1.68
N ASN A 116 -0.18 -27.50 -0.54
CA ASN A 116 -0.14 -28.33 0.67
C ASN A 116 -1.30 -29.32 0.78
N GLY A 117 -2.05 -29.55 -0.31
CA GLY A 117 -3.12 -30.55 -0.39
C GLY A 117 -4.44 -30.13 0.26
N LYS A 118 -4.61 -28.84 0.61
CA LYS A 118 -5.87 -28.37 1.18
C LYS A 118 -6.93 -28.27 0.08
N GLY A 119 -7.90 -29.19 0.12
CA GLY A 119 -9.00 -29.23 -0.84
C GLY A 119 -8.63 -29.77 -2.23
N VAL A 120 -7.49 -30.46 -2.34
CA VAL A 120 -7.03 -31.17 -3.54
C VAL A 120 -6.14 -32.33 -3.11
N THR A 121 -6.29 -33.51 -3.71
CA THR A 121 -5.43 -34.67 -3.47
C THR A 121 -4.45 -34.85 -4.62
N PHE A 122 -3.20 -35.15 -4.27
CA PHE A 122 -2.14 -35.46 -5.22
C PHE A 122 -1.77 -36.93 -5.08
N THR A 123 -1.50 -37.57 -6.22
CA THR A 123 -0.85 -38.88 -6.24
C THR A 123 0.59 -38.76 -5.71
N PRO A 124 1.21 -39.86 -5.25
CA PRO A 124 2.61 -39.82 -4.79
C PRO A 124 3.58 -39.23 -5.83
N ALA A 125 3.36 -39.51 -7.12
CA ALA A 125 4.17 -38.95 -8.21
C ALA A 125 3.99 -37.42 -8.36
N GLU A 126 2.76 -36.91 -8.29
CA GLU A 126 2.49 -35.46 -8.34
C GLU A 126 3.06 -34.75 -7.11
N GLN A 127 2.95 -35.38 -5.93
CA GLN A 127 3.52 -34.83 -4.71
C GLN A 127 5.05 -34.74 -4.78
N GLU A 128 5.71 -35.70 -5.43
CA GLU A 128 7.15 -35.65 -5.66
C GLU A 128 7.54 -34.51 -6.61
N LEU A 129 6.76 -34.25 -7.67
CA LEU A 129 6.97 -33.09 -8.54
C LEU A 129 6.78 -31.76 -7.80
N ILE A 130 5.77 -31.66 -6.93
CA ILE A 130 5.59 -30.50 -6.04
C ILE A 130 6.81 -30.31 -5.13
N ASN A 131 7.34 -31.39 -4.56
CA ASN A 131 8.54 -31.34 -3.72
C ASN A 131 9.79 -30.96 -4.53
N GLN A 132 9.90 -31.40 -5.78
CA GLN A 132 10.95 -30.96 -6.70
C GLN A 132 10.83 -29.48 -7.03
N ALA A 133 9.64 -28.96 -7.31
CA ALA A 133 9.39 -27.53 -7.52
C ALA A 133 9.74 -26.70 -6.27
N LYS A 134 9.29 -27.13 -5.07
CA LYS A 134 9.68 -26.50 -3.79
C LYS A 134 11.21 -26.48 -3.62
N ARG A 135 11.88 -27.59 -3.95
CA ARG A 135 13.34 -27.68 -3.94
C ARG A 135 13.97 -26.81 -5.02
N ALA A 136 13.38 -26.67 -6.21
CA ALA A 136 13.90 -25.84 -7.29
C ALA A 136 13.87 -24.35 -6.93
N ILE A 137 12.80 -23.87 -6.28
CA ILE A 137 12.75 -22.52 -5.70
C ILE A 137 13.77 -22.38 -4.57
N SER A 138 13.86 -23.37 -3.67
CA SER A 138 14.87 -23.34 -2.60
C SER A 138 16.31 -23.42 -3.12
N LYS A 139 16.49 -24.02 -4.30
CA LYS A 139 17.75 -24.17 -5.04
C LYS A 139 17.87 -23.13 -6.15
N GLN A 140 17.06 -22.07 -6.15
CA GLN A 140 17.28 -20.93 -7.04
C GLN A 140 18.71 -20.47 -6.71
N THR A 141 19.64 -20.88 -7.56
CA THR A 141 21.06 -20.69 -7.35
C THR A 141 21.30 -19.25 -7.71
N TYR A 142 21.07 -18.38 -6.74
CA TYR A 142 21.63 -17.05 -6.80
C TYR A 142 23.12 -17.22 -7.11
N SER A 143 23.61 -16.57 -8.14
CA SER A 143 25.04 -16.50 -8.42
C SER A 143 25.76 -15.91 -7.20
N ALA A 144 27.07 -16.09 -7.09
CA ALA A 144 27.81 -15.48 -6.00
C ALA A 144 27.59 -13.94 -6.00
N GLU A 145 27.53 -13.35 -7.19
CA GLU A 145 27.28 -11.93 -7.41
C GLU A 145 25.88 -11.50 -6.95
N GLU A 146 24.82 -12.23 -7.29
CA GLU A 146 23.45 -11.92 -6.85
C GLU A 146 23.30 -12.01 -5.33
N ARG A 147 23.99 -12.97 -4.70
CA ARG A 147 24.00 -13.09 -3.23
C ARG A 147 24.70 -11.90 -2.59
N ILE A 148 25.84 -11.48 -3.14
CA ILE A 148 26.56 -10.27 -2.70
C ILE A 148 25.66 -9.05 -2.85
N GLU A 149 25.06 -8.87 -4.02
CA GLU A 149 24.19 -7.75 -4.33
C GLU A 149 23.03 -7.65 -3.34
N HIS A 150 22.33 -8.75 -3.08
CA HIS A 150 21.22 -8.78 -2.13
C HIS A 150 21.67 -8.56 -0.69
N ALA A 151 22.79 -9.16 -0.26
CA ALA A 151 23.33 -8.98 1.09
C ALA A 151 23.78 -7.52 1.33
N VAL A 152 24.48 -6.93 0.36
CA VAL A 152 24.94 -5.53 0.41
C VAL A 152 23.76 -4.56 0.34
N SER A 153 22.77 -4.83 -0.51
CA SER A 153 21.57 -4.00 -0.63
C SER A 153 20.73 -4.05 0.65
N TRP A 154 20.54 -5.24 1.23
CA TRP A 154 19.98 -5.38 2.56
C TRP A 154 20.79 -4.57 3.57
N ALA A 155 22.11 -4.63 3.54
CA ALA A 155 22.95 -3.93 4.50
C ALA A 155 22.77 -2.41 4.41
N LYS A 156 22.76 -1.83 3.20
CA LYS A 156 22.47 -0.40 2.97
C LYS A 156 21.10 0.00 3.51
N GLU A 157 20.07 -0.79 3.24
CA GLU A 157 18.71 -0.55 3.74
C GLU A 157 18.60 -0.77 5.26
N GLY A 158 19.39 -1.68 5.80
CA GLY A 158 19.52 -1.98 7.22
C GLY A 158 20.13 -0.81 7.98
N THR A 159 21.24 -0.27 7.50
CA THR A 159 21.90 0.90 8.11
C THR A 159 21.09 2.18 7.97
N ALA A 160 20.40 2.38 6.85
CA ALA A 160 19.66 3.62 6.60
C ALA A 160 18.26 3.65 7.23
N ARG A 161 17.59 2.49 7.34
CA ARG A 161 16.16 2.41 7.69
C ARG A 161 15.84 1.35 8.75
N GLY A 162 16.82 0.61 9.25
CA GLY A 162 16.59 -0.51 10.17
C GLY A 162 15.85 -1.69 9.53
N THR A 163 15.96 -1.87 8.20
CA THR A 163 15.26 -2.94 7.48
C THR A 163 15.71 -4.32 7.94
N THR A 164 14.78 -5.15 8.43
CA THR A 164 15.13 -6.52 8.85
C THR A 164 15.44 -7.42 7.65
N THR A 165 16.20 -8.49 7.86
CA THR A 165 16.44 -9.49 6.80
C THR A 165 15.15 -10.10 6.28
N THR A 166 14.15 -10.32 7.15
CA THR A 166 12.86 -10.90 6.75
C THR A 166 12.08 -9.96 5.84
N ASP A 167 12.05 -8.66 6.16
CA ASP A 167 11.33 -7.67 5.36
C ASP A 167 11.97 -7.47 4.00
N TYR A 168 13.31 -7.38 3.95
CA TYR A 168 14.04 -7.31 2.69
C TYR A 168 13.85 -8.59 1.87
N ALA A 169 14.02 -9.76 2.49
CA ALA A 169 13.91 -11.05 1.79
C ALA A 169 12.50 -11.24 1.20
N THR A 170 11.46 -10.91 1.96
CA THR A 170 10.07 -11.00 1.50
C THR A 170 9.81 -10.09 0.31
N ARG A 171 10.28 -8.84 0.36
CA ARG A 171 10.13 -7.88 -0.76
C ARG A 171 10.88 -8.31 -2.01
N ASN A 172 12.03 -8.96 -1.85
CA ASN A 172 12.90 -9.37 -2.95
C ASN A 172 12.72 -10.83 -3.34
N ASN A 173 11.66 -11.50 -2.87
CA ASN A 173 11.36 -12.90 -3.16
C ASN A 173 12.48 -13.90 -2.78
N ILE A 174 13.30 -13.55 -1.80
CA ILE A 174 14.33 -14.41 -1.25
C ILE A 174 13.71 -15.13 -0.05
N ALA A 175 13.94 -16.44 0.09
CA ALA A 175 13.56 -17.12 1.32
C ALA A 175 14.31 -16.48 2.51
N PRO A 176 13.64 -16.06 3.61
CA PRO A 176 14.30 -15.34 4.70
C PRO A 176 15.51 -16.06 5.28
N GLY A 177 15.46 -17.39 5.37
CA GLY A 177 16.59 -18.22 5.81
C GLY A 177 17.77 -18.19 4.85
N THR A 178 17.52 -18.01 3.55
CA THR A 178 18.55 -17.95 2.51
C THR A 178 19.31 -16.62 2.53
N LEU A 179 18.61 -15.48 2.61
CA LEU A 179 19.30 -14.19 2.78
C LEU A 179 20.10 -14.18 4.10
N ARG A 180 19.51 -14.75 5.16
CA ARG A 180 20.17 -14.88 6.45
C ARG A 180 21.46 -15.69 6.34
N SER A 181 21.47 -16.82 5.63
CA SER A 181 22.69 -17.62 5.49
C SER A 181 23.79 -16.92 4.68
N TRP A 182 23.44 -16.08 3.70
CA TRP A 182 24.43 -15.26 2.98
C TRP A 182 25.05 -14.20 3.88
N VAL A 183 24.21 -13.51 4.65
CA VAL A 183 24.62 -12.38 5.48
C VAL A 183 25.35 -12.83 6.76
N TYR A 184 24.88 -13.88 7.42
CA TYR A 184 25.36 -14.28 8.75
C TYR A 184 26.33 -15.46 8.74
N GLU A 185 26.13 -16.41 7.83
CA GLU A 185 26.91 -17.65 7.78
C GLU A 185 27.93 -17.63 6.63
N ASN A 186 27.98 -16.53 5.86
CA ASN A 186 28.80 -16.36 4.66
C ASN A 186 28.65 -17.53 3.67
N SER A 187 27.45 -18.10 3.59
CA SER A 187 27.22 -19.36 2.87
C SER A 187 27.40 -19.19 1.36
N GLY A 188 28.62 -19.51 0.90
CA GLY A 188 29.02 -19.39 -0.51
C GLY A 188 29.15 -17.96 -1.00
N VAL A 189 29.48 -17.02 -0.11
CA VAL A 189 29.67 -15.60 -0.45
C VAL A 189 30.98 -15.10 0.16
N ILE A 190 31.81 -14.43 -0.64
CA ILE A 190 33.02 -13.74 -0.18
C ILE A 190 32.80 -12.26 -0.38
N PHE A 191 32.67 -11.53 0.72
CA PHE A 191 32.55 -10.07 0.71
C PHE A 191 33.93 -9.42 0.64
N THR A 192 34.04 -8.31 -0.08
CA THR A 192 35.18 -7.41 0.08
C THR A 192 35.21 -6.82 1.50
N PRO A 193 36.35 -6.33 1.99
CA PRO A 193 36.42 -5.73 3.33
C PRO A 193 35.39 -4.62 3.56
N ALA A 194 35.15 -3.76 2.56
CA ALA A 194 34.17 -2.69 2.65
C ALA A 194 32.72 -3.21 2.71
N GLU A 195 32.38 -4.25 1.95
CA GLU A 195 31.06 -4.88 1.99
C GLU A 195 30.84 -5.61 3.32
N GLN A 196 31.86 -6.29 3.83
CA GLN A 196 31.80 -6.97 5.12
C GLN A 196 31.60 -5.98 6.28
N GLU A 197 32.28 -4.83 6.23
CA GLU A 197 32.11 -3.75 7.19
C GLU A 197 30.68 -3.20 7.15
N LEU A 198 30.15 -2.93 5.96
CA LEU A 198 28.77 -2.47 5.80
C LEU A 198 27.76 -3.51 6.32
N ILE A 199 27.97 -4.79 6.02
CA ILE A 199 27.13 -5.88 6.56
C ILE A 199 27.20 -5.91 8.07
N ASN A 200 28.37 -5.73 8.68
CA ASN A 200 28.51 -5.73 10.13
C ASN A 200 27.82 -4.52 10.77
N GLN A 201 27.92 -3.33 10.17
CA GLN A 201 27.18 -2.15 10.59
C GLN A 201 25.67 -2.38 10.48
N ALA A 202 25.21 -2.98 9.37
CA ALA A 202 23.80 -3.31 9.19
C ALA A 202 23.33 -4.34 10.21
N LYS A 203 24.11 -5.38 10.50
CA LYS A 203 23.83 -6.36 11.56
C LYS A 203 23.68 -5.66 12.90
N GLN A 204 24.58 -4.76 13.25
CA GLN A 204 24.47 -3.98 14.50
C GLN A 204 23.24 -3.08 14.53
N ALA A 205 22.86 -2.49 13.39
CA ALA A 205 21.70 -1.61 13.26
C ALA A 205 20.36 -2.36 13.23
N THR A 206 20.32 -3.57 12.65
CA THR A 206 19.09 -4.34 12.40
C THR A 206 18.87 -5.48 13.40
N GLU A 207 19.94 -6.09 13.91
CA GLU A 207 19.84 -7.09 14.95
C GLU A 207 19.96 -6.47 16.33
N ARG A 208 19.01 -6.93 17.17
CA ARG A 208 18.99 -7.06 18.62
C ARG A 208 20.31 -7.59 19.23
N THR A 209 21.47 -6.99 18.94
CA THR A 209 22.81 -7.44 19.35
C THR A 209 23.65 -6.33 19.95
N LEU A 210 23.04 -5.19 20.31
CA LEU A 210 23.57 -4.45 21.44
C LEU A 210 23.75 -5.45 22.60
N PRO A 211 24.90 -5.47 23.30
CA PRO A 211 25.03 -6.27 24.52
C PRO A 211 23.84 -6.02 25.45
N VAL A 212 23.46 -7.01 26.26
CA VAL A 212 22.28 -6.88 27.14
C VAL A 212 22.42 -5.62 28.01
N GLU A 213 23.63 -5.32 28.44
CA GLU A 213 24.03 -4.12 29.18
C GLU A 213 23.71 -2.83 28.40
N ALA A 214 23.98 -2.80 27.09
CA ALA A 214 23.68 -1.66 26.25
C ALA A 214 22.16 -1.50 26.02
N ARG A 215 21.41 -2.61 25.90
CA ARG A 215 19.93 -2.55 25.82
C ARG A 215 19.32 -2.03 27.11
N ILE A 216 19.80 -2.53 28.26
CA ILE A 216 19.41 -2.05 29.59
C ILE A 216 19.73 -0.56 29.70
N LYS A 217 20.94 -0.15 29.30
CA LYS A 217 21.35 1.25 29.28
C LYS A 217 20.41 2.11 28.43
N HIS A 218 20.02 1.68 27.23
CA HIS A 218 19.10 2.47 26.40
C HIS A 218 17.68 2.52 26.97
N ALA A 219 17.16 1.42 27.51
CA ALA A 219 15.84 1.42 28.15
C ALA A 219 15.80 2.33 29.39
N LEU A 220 16.86 2.33 30.21
CA LEU A 220 17.01 3.21 31.37
C LEU A 220 17.29 4.66 30.98
N GLY A 221 18.07 4.89 29.92
CA GLY A 221 18.34 6.22 29.37
C GLY A 221 17.05 6.88 28.91
N TRP A 222 16.24 6.16 28.13
CA TRP A 222 14.90 6.62 27.76
C TRP A 222 14.05 6.92 29.00
N ALA A 223 14.02 6.00 29.99
CA ALA A 223 13.22 6.20 31.19
C ALA A 223 13.64 7.44 31.97
N ALA A 224 14.95 7.70 32.12
CA ALA A 224 15.47 8.87 32.80
C ALA A 224 15.11 10.17 32.07
N GLU A 225 15.30 10.21 30.75
CA GLU A 225 14.96 11.39 29.93
C GLU A 225 13.46 11.64 29.85
N SER A 226 12.65 10.58 29.78
CA SER A 226 11.19 10.67 29.80
C SER A 226 10.67 11.22 31.15
N ILE A 227 11.36 10.96 32.26
CA ILE A 227 11.01 11.54 33.57
C ILE A 227 11.49 12.99 33.67
N ALA A 228 12.69 13.30 33.19
CA ALA A 228 13.33 14.60 33.41
C ALA A 228 12.90 15.69 32.41
N ASN A 229 12.85 15.32 31.12
CA ASN A 229 12.65 16.24 30.00
C ASN A 229 11.37 15.89 29.22
N GLU A 230 10.60 14.94 29.73
CA GLU A 230 9.43 14.38 29.06
C GLU A 230 9.74 13.74 27.69
N THR A 231 10.98 13.37 27.35
CA THR A 231 11.33 12.81 26.03
C THR A 231 10.43 11.63 25.65
N THR A 232 9.85 11.65 24.44
CA THR A 232 9.06 10.53 23.92
C THR A 232 9.96 9.34 23.55
N MET A 233 9.38 8.14 23.49
CA MET A 233 10.11 6.96 23.04
C MET A 233 10.58 7.08 21.59
N ALA A 234 9.83 7.79 20.74
CA ALA A 234 10.19 7.99 19.34
C ALA A 234 11.38 8.95 19.17
N GLU A 235 11.39 10.07 19.89
CA GLU A 235 12.49 11.04 19.90
C GLU A 235 13.79 10.39 20.37
N TYR A 236 13.77 9.77 21.55
CA TYR A 236 14.95 9.09 22.09
C TYR A 236 15.46 8.00 21.15
N ALA A 237 14.55 7.20 20.58
CA ALA A 237 14.92 6.13 19.65
C ALA A 237 15.59 6.70 18.38
N ALA A 238 15.05 7.78 17.81
CA ALA A 238 15.61 8.43 16.64
C ALA A 238 17.00 9.03 16.90
N GLU A 239 17.18 9.73 18.02
CA GLU A 239 18.46 10.32 18.42
C GLU A 239 19.56 9.26 18.64
N ASN A 240 19.16 8.05 19.04
CA ASN A 240 20.08 6.94 19.31
C ASN A 240 20.18 5.93 18.16
N GLY A 241 19.54 6.18 17.01
CA GLY A 241 19.55 5.25 15.87
C GLY A 241 18.92 3.88 16.16
N ILE A 242 17.95 3.83 17.08
CA ILE A 242 17.22 2.62 17.47
C ILE A 242 15.82 2.66 16.85
N LEU A 243 15.31 1.52 16.37
CA LEU A 243 13.91 1.44 15.99
C LEU A 243 13.02 1.58 17.23
N THR A 244 12.00 2.44 17.19
CA THR A 244 11.06 2.65 18.31
C THR A 244 10.46 1.34 18.81
N ALA A 245 10.10 0.42 17.90
CA ALA A 245 9.58 -0.91 18.27
C ALA A 245 10.62 -1.78 19.02
N THR A 246 11.90 -1.65 18.68
CA THR A 246 13.01 -2.34 19.35
C THR A 246 13.24 -1.76 20.74
N LEU A 247 13.27 -0.44 20.88
CA LEU A 247 13.38 0.21 22.19
C LEU A 247 12.18 -0.16 23.09
N ARG A 248 10.95 -0.12 22.55
CA ARG A 248 9.74 -0.57 23.24
C ARG A 248 9.86 -2.01 23.73
N SER A 249 10.42 -2.89 22.91
CA SER A 249 10.67 -4.29 23.27
C SER A 249 11.61 -4.38 24.49
N TRP A 250 12.73 -3.65 24.48
CA TRP A 250 13.68 -3.64 25.60
C TRP A 250 13.06 -3.05 26.87
N VAL A 251 12.36 -1.92 26.77
CA VAL A 251 11.62 -1.27 27.87
C VAL A 251 10.55 -2.17 28.49
N ASN A 252 10.03 -3.14 27.72
CA ASN A 252 9.07 -4.14 28.19
C ASN A 252 9.73 -5.44 28.69
N GLY A 253 11.05 -5.48 28.85
CA GLY A 253 11.78 -6.67 29.31
C GLY A 253 11.84 -7.80 28.28
N SER A 254 11.57 -7.50 27.00
CA SER A 254 11.70 -8.47 25.92
C SER A 254 13.12 -8.46 25.33
N GLY A 255 13.53 -9.58 24.71
CA GLY A 255 14.84 -9.68 24.06
C GLY A 255 15.99 -9.88 25.04
N ASN A 256 15.82 -10.73 26.05
CA ASN A 256 16.81 -11.06 27.10
C ASN A 256 17.22 -9.87 27.97
N VAL A 257 16.36 -8.86 28.09
CA VAL A 257 16.55 -7.72 28.98
C VAL A 257 15.82 -8.02 30.29
N THR A 258 16.57 -8.22 31.36
CA THR A 258 16.02 -8.36 32.72
C THR A 258 16.45 -7.18 33.55
N PHE A 259 15.48 -6.48 34.12
CA PHE A 259 15.71 -5.32 34.98
C PHE A 259 15.76 -5.76 36.44
N THR A 260 16.60 -5.11 37.24
CA THR A 260 16.47 -5.19 38.71
C THR A 260 15.14 -4.55 39.15
N PRO A 261 14.63 -4.86 40.36
CA PRO A 261 13.42 -4.23 40.86
C PRO A 261 13.46 -2.69 40.82
N GLU A 262 14.61 -2.08 41.12
CA GLU A 262 14.81 -0.63 41.10
C GLU A 262 14.75 -0.08 39.67
N GLN A 263 15.43 -0.75 38.73
CA GLN A 263 15.39 -0.40 37.30
C GLN A 263 13.98 -0.49 36.73
N GLN A 264 13.24 -1.54 37.10
CA GLN A 264 11.86 -1.71 36.68
C GLN A 264 10.94 -0.65 37.29
N ALA A 265 11.21 -0.22 38.53
CA ALA A 265 10.49 0.88 39.16
C ALA A 265 10.69 2.20 38.40
N THR A 266 11.94 2.51 37.98
CA THR A 266 12.24 3.67 37.14
C THR A 266 11.50 3.60 35.79
N ILE A 267 11.53 2.46 35.11
CA ILE A 267 10.80 2.28 33.83
C ILE A 267 9.30 2.43 34.03
N ASN A 268 8.74 1.88 35.10
CA ASN A 268 7.32 2.01 35.39
C ASN A 268 6.94 3.46 35.72
N GLN A 269 7.81 4.20 36.42
CA GLN A 269 7.63 5.62 36.66
C GLN A 269 7.68 6.42 35.36
N ALA A 270 8.63 6.14 34.46
CA ALA A 270 8.69 6.77 33.14
C ALA A 270 7.45 6.46 32.29
N LYS A 271 6.99 5.20 32.26
CA LYS A 271 5.73 4.83 31.59
C LYS A 271 4.53 5.57 32.18
N ARG A 272 4.48 5.72 33.51
CA ARG A 272 3.44 6.50 34.18
C ARG A 272 3.55 7.97 33.80
N ALA A 273 4.73 8.58 33.87
CA ALA A 273 4.98 9.97 33.48
C ALA A 273 4.60 10.20 32.00
N ALA A 274 4.99 9.31 31.09
CA ALA A 274 4.61 9.36 29.69
C ALA A 274 3.09 9.18 29.47
N SER A 275 2.42 8.34 30.28
CA SER A 275 0.97 8.15 30.21
C SER A 275 0.16 9.26 30.91
N GLN A 276 0.75 9.87 31.93
CA GLN A 276 0.22 10.99 32.72
C GLN A 276 0.61 12.33 32.13
N ARG A 277 1.47 12.31 31.10
CA ARG A 277 1.82 13.47 30.29
C ARG A 277 0.50 14.06 29.91
N THR A 278 0.19 15.17 30.57
CA THR A 278 -1.12 15.76 30.49
C THR A 278 -1.07 16.49 29.18
N TYR A 279 -1.35 15.77 28.09
CA TYR A 279 -1.45 16.38 26.78
C TYR A 279 -2.31 17.61 26.98
N SER A 280 -1.77 18.77 26.65
CA SER A 280 -2.51 20.03 26.65
C SER A 280 -3.75 19.87 25.76
N ALA A 281 -4.75 20.74 25.94
CA ALA A 281 -5.92 20.68 25.07
C ALA A 281 -5.50 20.81 23.59
N GLU A 282 -4.48 21.63 23.34
CA GLU A 282 -3.85 21.88 22.05
C GLU A 282 -3.20 20.62 21.47
N GLU A 283 -2.34 19.91 22.21
CA GLU A 283 -1.69 18.67 21.72
C GLU A 283 -2.70 17.54 21.46
N ARG A 284 -3.75 17.44 22.28
CA ARG A 284 -4.83 16.48 22.05
C ARG A 284 -5.59 16.80 20.76
N ILE A 285 -5.86 18.08 20.51
CA ILE A 285 -6.47 18.55 19.27
C ILE A 285 -5.54 18.25 18.09
N GLU A 286 -4.25 18.57 18.21
CA GLU A 286 -3.24 18.33 17.19
C GLU A 286 -3.15 16.84 16.83
N HIS A 287 -3.08 15.93 17.81
CA HIS A 287 -3.03 14.50 17.53
C HIS A 287 -4.30 13.97 16.88
N ALA A 288 -5.48 14.45 17.29
CA ALA A 288 -6.75 14.07 16.67
C ALA A 288 -6.84 14.55 15.22
N ILE A 289 -6.39 15.78 14.94
CA ILE A 289 -6.39 16.37 13.59
C ILE A 289 -5.33 15.72 12.71
N SER A 290 -4.12 15.49 13.23
CA SER A 290 -3.04 14.81 12.51
C SER A 290 -3.44 13.38 12.14
N TRP A 291 -4.05 12.63 13.06
CA TRP A 291 -4.64 11.33 12.73
C TRP A 291 -5.67 11.45 11.60
N ALA A 292 -6.59 12.42 11.67
CA ALA A 292 -7.63 12.58 10.67
C ALA A 292 -7.05 12.92 9.28
N GLN A 293 -6.10 13.84 9.23
CA GLN A 293 -5.39 14.22 8.00
C GLN A 293 -4.60 13.06 7.42
N GLU A 294 -3.88 12.28 8.23
CA GLU A 294 -3.19 11.07 7.75
C GLU A 294 -4.15 9.96 7.35
N GLY A 295 -5.29 9.83 8.02
CA GLY A 295 -6.37 8.93 7.63
C GLY A 295 -6.92 9.28 6.25
N ILE A 296 -7.11 10.57 5.95
CA ILE A 296 -7.55 11.06 4.64
C ILE A 296 -6.45 10.88 3.59
N ALA A 297 -5.25 11.38 3.88
CA ALA A 297 -4.15 11.48 2.92
C ALA A 297 -3.43 10.15 2.67
N ARG A 298 -3.41 9.23 3.65
CA ARG A 298 -2.64 7.96 3.63
C ARG A 298 -3.45 6.72 4.00
N GLY A 299 -4.69 6.86 4.46
CA GLY A 299 -5.49 5.71 4.90
C GLY A 299 -4.98 5.09 6.20
N THR A 300 -4.17 5.81 6.98
CA THR A 300 -3.60 5.32 8.25
C THR A 300 -4.71 5.02 9.24
N THR A 301 -4.75 3.81 9.79
CA THR A 301 -5.73 3.41 10.80
C THR A 301 -5.45 4.10 12.14
N MET A 302 -6.49 4.27 12.96
CA MET A 302 -6.33 4.81 14.32
C MET A 302 -5.35 3.97 15.16
N THR A 303 -5.37 2.65 15.02
CA THR A 303 -4.45 1.74 15.71
C THR A 303 -2.99 1.96 15.28
N GLU A 304 -2.73 2.09 13.98
CA GLU A 304 -1.39 2.35 13.46
C GLU A 304 -0.87 3.71 13.92
N TYR A 305 -1.70 4.76 13.82
CA TYR A 305 -1.33 6.09 14.26
C TYR A 305 -1.05 6.11 15.78
N ALA A 306 -1.93 5.50 16.59
CA ALA A 306 -1.75 5.43 18.03
C ALA A 306 -0.46 4.68 18.41
N ALA A 307 -0.20 3.53 17.78
CA ALA A 307 1.01 2.75 18.04
C ALA A 307 2.30 3.47 17.64
N ARG A 308 2.27 4.26 16.56
CA ARG A 308 3.42 5.04 16.07
C ARG A 308 3.71 6.26 16.94
N ASN A 309 2.68 6.90 17.49
CA ASN A 309 2.80 8.09 18.35
C ASN A 309 2.80 7.75 19.85
N ASP A 310 2.95 6.47 20.20
CA ASP A 310 2.93 5.99 21.60
C ASP A 310 1.69 6.39 22.41
N LEU A 311 0.56 6.54 21.71
CA LEU A 311 -0.74 6.81 22.31
C LEU A 311 -1.45 5.50 22.61
N ALA A 312 -2.06 5.40 23.79
CA ALA A 312 -3.02 4.34 24.03
C ALA A 312 -4.22 4.53 23.09
N PHE A 313 -4.64 3.46 22.40
CA PHE A 313 -5.74 3.50 21.44
C PHE A 313 -6.99 4.17 22.02
N HIS A 314 -7.37 3.82 23.25
CA HIS A 314 -8.54 4.38 23.91
C HIS A 314 -8.38 5.87 24.23
N THR A 315 -7.16 6.35 24.48
CA THR A 315 -6.86 7.77 24.73
C THR A 315 -7.09 8.59 23.47
N LEU A 316 -6.47 8.20 22.35
CA LEU A 316 -6.68 8.87 21.06
C LEU A 316 -8.16 8.81 20.65
N ASN A 317 -8.80 7.66 20.83
CA ASN A 317 -10.22 7.50 20.54
C ASN A 317 -11.10 8.45 21.39
N ASN A 318 -10.78 8.64 22.67
CA ASN A 318 -11.51 9.58 23.53
C ASN A 318 -11.34 11.03 23.06
N TRP A 319 -10.14 11.42 22.61
CA TRP A 319 -9.90 12.78 22.06
C TRP A 319 -10.70 13.00 20.78
N ILE A 320 -10.67 12.04 19.84
CA ILE A 320 -11.42 12.05 18.58
C ILE A 320 -12.95 12.12 18.79
N HIS A 321 -13.45 11.72 19.96
CA HIS A 321 -14.87 11.82 20.34
C HIS A 321 -15.18 13.03 21.22
N GLY A 322 -14.24 13.96 21.39
CA GLY A 322 -14.44 15.19 22.16
C GLY A 322 -14.57 14.99 23.66
N ARG A 323 -14.21 13.83 24.22
CA ARG A 323 -14.38 13.53 25.65
C ARG A 323 -13.45 14.31 26.58
N SER A 324 -12.56 15.15 26.04
CA SER A 324 -11.63 16.00 26.82
C SER A 324 -11.00 17.14 25.99
N VAL A 325 -11.59 17.44 24.82
CA VAL A 325 -11.18 18.48 23.87
C VAL A 325 -12.41 19.01 23.14
N THR A 326 -12.38 20.28 22.77
CA THR A 326 -13.42 20.91 21.95
C THR A 326 -12.81 21.28 20.60
N PHE A 327 -13.42 20.78 19.52
CA PHE A 327 -12.99 21.07 18.16
C PHE A 327 -13.75 22.26 17.60
N THR A 328 -13.10 23.05 16.74
CA THR A 328 -13.82 23.98 15.86
C THR A 328 -14.69 23.20 14.86
N PRO A 329 -15.71 23.82 14.24
CA PRO A 329 -16.52 23.15 13.22
C PRO A 329 -15.70 22.56 12.06
N GLU A 330 -14.65 23.27 11.63
CA GLU A 330 -13.75 22.82 10.54
C GLU A 330 -12.90 21.61 10.97
N GLN A 331 -12.38 21.64 12.20
CA GLN A 331 -11.66 20.52 12.80
C GLN A 331 -12.54 19.28 12.93
N GLN A 332 -13.78 19.45 13.42
CA GLN A 332 -14.74 18.36 13.55
C GLN A 332 -15.12 17.77 12.17
N ALA A 333 -15.32 18.63 11.15
CA ALA A 333 -15.60 18.17 9.79
C ALA A 333 -14.46 17.30 9.22
N THR A 334 -13.20 17.66 9.50
CA THR A 334 -12.02 16.87 9.10
C THR A 334 -12.01 15.50 9.79
N ILE A 335 -12.26 15.47 11.10
CA ILE A 335 -12.32 14.23 11.90
C ILE A 335 -13.45 13.33 11.40
N ASP A 336 -14.62 13.89 11.13
CA ASP A 336 -15.78 13.13 10.64
C ASP A 336 -15.56 12.59 9.23
N GLN A 337 -14.87 13.35 8.36
CA GLN A 337 -14.44 12.86 7.06
C GLN A 337 -13.48 11.67 7.20
N ALA A 338 -12.48 11.75 8.08
CA ALA A 338 -11.57 10.65 8.34
C ALA A 338 -12.29 9.42 8.92
N LYS A 339 -13.20 9.62 9.89
CA LYS A 339 -14.06 8.54 10.42
C LYS A 339 -14.90 7.90 9.32
N LYS A 340 -15.49 8.69 8.43
CA LYS A 340 -16.26 8.20 7.29
C LYS A 340 -15.39 7.41 6.32
N LEU A 341 -14.14 7.82 6.10
CA LEU A 341 -13.17 7.06 5.28
C LEU A 341 -12.71 5.76 5.97
N GLN A 342 -12.58 5.74 7.30
CA GLN A 342 -12.25 4.53 8.08
C GLN A 342 -13.44 3.58 8.21
N ALA A 343 -14.64 4.13 8.28
CA ALA A 343 -15.91 3.41 8.34
C ALA A 343 -16.40 2.99 6.96
N ARG A 344 -15.76 3.49 5.88
CA ARG A 344 -15.98 2.92 4.55
C ARG A 344 -15.48 1.48 4.58
N PRO A 345 -16.21 0.54 3.95
CA PRO A 345 -15.70 -0.82 3.77
C PRO A 345 -14.31 -0.69 3.15
N ALA A 346 -13.35 -1.43 3.69
CA ALA A 346 -12.00 -1.47 3.13
C ALA A 346 -12.15 -1.83 1.65
N TYR A 347 -11.90 -0.87 0.74
CA TYR A 347 -12.01 -1.11 -0.69
C TYR A 347 -11.16 -2.32 -1.02
N SER A 348 -11.82 -3.36 -1.50
CA SER A 348 -11.13 -4.57 -1.94
C SER A 348 -10.10 -4.21 -3.01
N ALA A 349 -9.07 -5.04 -3.17
CA ALA A 349 -8.09 -4.81 -4.25
C ALA A 349 -8.78 -4.66 -5.62
N GLU A 350 -9.86 -5.41 -5.85
CA GLU A 350 -10.68 -5.33 -7.07
C GLU A 350 -11.40 -4.00 -7.23
N GLU A 351 -11.99 -3.43 -6.18
CA GLU A 351 -12.66 -2.13 -6.26
C GLU A 351 -11.66 -0.98 -6.49
N ARG A 352 -10.49 -1.06 -5.84
CA ARG A 352 -9.39 -0.12 -6.11
C ARG A 352 -8.98 -0.17 -7.57
N MET A 353 -8.78 -1.37 -8.10
CA MET A 353 -8.45 -1.60 -9.51
C MET A 353 -9.55 -1.13 -10.45
N LYS A 354 -10.81 -1.35 -10.10
CA LYS A 354 -11.95 -0.87 -10.88
C LYS A 354 -11.97 0.66 -10.98
N HIS A 355 -11.68 1.37 -9.89
CA HIS A 355 -11.61 2.83 -9.89
C HIS A 355 -10.38 3.35 -10.65
N VAL A 356 -9.23 2.69 -10.53
CA VAL A 356 -8.03 3.05 -11.30
C VAL A 356 -8.26 2.84 -12.80
N SER A 357 -8.80 1.70 -13.21
CA SER A 357 -9.12 1.41 -14.61
C SER A 357 -10.23 2.30 -15.16
N GLY A 358 -11.25 2.57 -14.34
CA GLY A 358 -12.33 3.50 -14.69
C GLY A 358 -11.81 4.93 -14.90
N TRP A 359 -10.94 5.41 -14.02
CA TRP A 359 -10.26 6.69 -14.21
C TRP A 359 -9.39 6.68 -15.47
N SER A 360 -8.56 5.64 -15.67
CA SER A 360 -7.68 5.55 -16.84
C SER A 360 -8.45 5.63 -18.16
N SER A 361 -9.60 4.94 -18.23
CA SER A 361 -10.50 4.95 -19.40
C SER A 361 -11.18 6.30 -19.61
N GLU A 362 -11.66 6.96 -18.54
CA GLU A 362 -12.24 8.31 -18.66
C GLU A 362 -11.16 9.35 -19.01
N ASN A 363 -9.96 9.21 -18.48
CA ASN A 363 -8.83 10.07 -18.81
C ASN A 363 -8.42 9.92 -20.28
N SER A 364 -8.31 8.69 -20.80
CA SER A 364 -7.95 8.46 -22.21
C SER A 364 -9.02 8.96 -23.20
N THR A 365 -10.29 8.94 -22.79
CA THR A 365 -11.43 9.28 -23.66
C THR A 365 -11.84 10.75 -23.57
N HIS A 366 -11.74 11.34 -22.37
CA HIS A 366 -12.28 12.67 -22.08
C HIS A 366 -11.27 13.63 -21.44
N GLY A 367 -10.05 13.18 -21.13
CA GLY A 367 -9.06 13.98 -20.42
C GLY A 367 -9.41 14.23 -18.95
N THR A 368 -10.30 13.42 -18.36
CA THR A 368 -10.75 13.56 -16.98
C THR A 368 -9.58 13.43 -16.00
N SER A 369 -9.33 14.47 -15.22
CA SER A 369 -8.29 14.44 -14.19
C SER A 369 -8.64 13.48 -13.05
N VAL A 370 -7.62 13.04 -12.28
CA VAL A 370 -7.80 12.19 -11.09
C VAL A 370 -8.77 12.85 -10.10
N ILE A 371 -8.67 14.18 -9.94
CA ILE A 371 -9.49 14.96 -9.01
C ILE A 371 -10.96 14.95 -9.45
N GLU A 372 -11.23 15.20 -10.73
CA GLU A 372 -12.59 15.20 -11.28
C GLU A 372 -13.23 13.81 -11.20
N TYR A 373 -12.49 12.77 -11.55
CA TYR A 373 -12.99 11.40 -11.46
C TYR A 373 -13.25 10.99 -10.01
N ALA A 374 -12.33 11.34 -9.09
CA ALA A 374 -12.50 11.04 -7.68
C ALA A 374 -13.74 11.74 -7.10
N ALA A 375 -13.92 13.02 -7.39
CA ALA A 375 -15.11 13.78 -6.98
C ALA A 375 -16.40 13.17 -7.53
N LYS A 376 -16.43 12.83 -8.82
CA LYS A 376 -17.57 12.19 -9.49
C LYS A 376 -17.94 10.83 -8.87
N ASN A 377 -16.95 10.09 -8.37
CA ASN A 377 -17.14 8.74 -7.82
C ASN A 377 -17.12 8.70 -6.28
N GLY A 378 -17.16 9.86 -5.62
CA GLY A 378 -17.15 9.95 -4.16
C GLY A 378 -15.88 9.43 -3.49
N LEU A 379 -14.76 9.40 -4.21
CA LEU A 379 -13.44 9.05 -3.69
C LEU A 379 -12.72 10.30 -3.20
N ALA A 380 -11.84 10.15 -2.21
CA ALA A 380 -10.84 11.18 -1.93
C ALA A 380 -9.82 11.18 -3.08
N ALA A 381 -9.49 12.36 -3.61
CA ALA A 381 -8.55 12.49 -4.74
C ALA A 381 -7.21 11.83 -4.43
N ASP A 382 -6.67 12.05 -3.23
CA ASP A 382 -5.39 11.53 -2.75
C ASP A 382 -5.40 9.99 -2.67
N THR A 383 -6.55 9.40 -2.36
CA THR A 383 -6.73 7.95 -2.30
C THR A 383 -6.67 7.34 -3.70
N LEU A 384 -7.40 7.91 -4.66
CA LEU A 384 -7.32 7.45 -6.05
C LEU A 384 -5.92 7.69 -6.63
N GLN A 385 -5.30 8.83 -6.31
CA GLN A 385 -3.94 9.15 -6.74
C GLN A 385 -2.92 8.14 -6.20
N ARG A 386 -3.04 7.73 -4.93
CA ARG A 386 -2.24 6.63 -4.37
C ARG A 386 -2.49 5.31 -5.08
N TRP A 387 -3.74 4.95 -5.36
CA TRP A 387 -4.02 3.69 -6.07
C TRP A 387 -3.47 3.68 -7.50
N VAL A 388 -3.56 4.82 -8.20
CA VAL A 388 -2.94 5.01 -9.52
C VAL A 388 -1.42 4.85 -9.42
N HIS A 389 -0.80 5.47 -8.41
CA HIS A 389 0.64 5.39 -8.18
C HIS A 389 1.09 3.96 -7.82
N ASP A 390 0.37 3.28 -6.92
CA ASP A 390 0.62 1.89 -6.55
C ASP A 390 0.52 0.99 -7.78
N ARG A 391 -0.49 1.19 -8.64
CA ARG A 391 -0.64 0.44 -9.90
C ARG A 391 0.49 0.72 -10.88
N GLN A 392 0.94 1.96 -11.02
CA GLN A 392 2.09 2.31 -11.86
C GLN A 392 3.39 1.66 -11.36
N ASN A 393 3.57 1.60 -10.04
CA ASN A 393 4.75 0.95 -9.44
C ASN A 393 4.71 -0.58 -9.58
N GLN A 394 3.51 -1.17 -9.52
CA GLN A 394 3.27 -2.61 -9.68
C GLN A 394 3.17 -3.06 -11.15
N ALA A 395 3.08 -2.14 -12.11
CA ALA A 395 3.04 -2.48 -13.53
C ALA A 395 4.34 -3.18 -13.96
N THR A 396 4.21 -4.30 -14.68
CA THR A 396 5.37 -5.01 -15.25
C THR A 396 6.12 -4.12 -16.25
N PRO A 397 7.39 -4.41 -16.60
CA PRO A 397 8.11 -3.63 -17.61
C PRO A 397 7.38 -3.57 -18.97
N GLU A 398 6.66 -4.63 -19.33
CA GLU A 398 5.83 -4.69 -20.54
C GLU A 398 4.57 -3.81 -20.41
N GLU A 399 3.90 -3.85 -19.26
CA GLU A 399 2.77 -2.94 -18.97
C GLU A 399 3.23 -1.48 -18.89
N LYS A 400 4.42 -1.19 -18.36
CA LYS A 400 5.02 0.15 -18.33
C LYS A 400 5.33 0.65 -19.74
N ALA A 401 5.91 -0.20 -20.59
CA ALA A 401 6.15 0.12 -22.00
C ALA A 401 4.83 0.35 -22.76
N GLN A 402 3.78 -0.39 -22.42
CA GLN A 402 2.46 -0.21 -23.03
C GLN A 402 1.75 1.05 -22.53
N LEU A 403 1.82 1.36 -21.23
CA LEU A 403 1.34 2.63 -20.65
C LEU A 403 2.10 3.83 -21.21
N GLU A 404 3.40 3.70 -21.46
CA GLU A 404 4.21 4.75 -22.08
C GLU A 404 3.87 4.92 -23.57
N LYS A 405 3.60 3.83 -24.28
CA LYS A 405 3.10 3.85 -25.66
C LYS A 405 1.70 4.47 -25.76
N GLU A 406 0.81 4.17 -24.83
CA GLU A 406 -0.53 4.77 -24.73
C GLU A 406 -0.44 6.25 -24.40
N ARG A 407 0.41 6.63 -23.43
CA ARG A 407 0.68 8.04 -23.12
C ARG A 407 1.22 8.80 -24.34
N HIS A 408 2.17 8.21 -25.06
CA HIS A 408 2.73 8.82 -26.27
C HIS A 408 1.67 8.93 -27.39
N ALA A 409 0.77 7.95 -27.52
CA ALA A 409 -0.34 8.00 -28.46
C ALA A 409 -1.37 9.09 -28.08
N THR A 410 -1.66 9.26 -26.79
CA THR A 410 -2.50 10.35 -26.28
C THR A 410 -1.86 11.72 -26.50
N ASP A 411 -0.56 11.87 -26.26
CA ASP A 411 0.17 13.12 -26.51
C ASP A 411 0.19 13.48 -28.00
N VAL A 412 0.34 12.48 -28.88
CA VAL A 412 0.23 12.64 -30.34
C VAL A 412 -1.21 12.99 -30.76
N ALA A 413 -2.22 12.35 -30.17
CA ALA A 413 -3.62 12.68 -30.45
C ALA A 413 -3.97 14.10 -29.99
N ASN A 414 -3.47 14.52 -28.83
CA ASN A 414 -3.63 15.88 -28.32
C ASN A 414 -2.93 16.90 -29.22
N ALA A 415 -1.68 16.64 -29.61
CA ALA A 415 -0.95 17.50 -30.56
C ALA A 415 -1.69 17.61 -31.91
N ASN A 416 -2.19 16.49 -32.45
CA ASN A 416 -2.97 16.48 -33.69
C ASN A 416 -4.31 17.24 -33.53
N SER A 417 -4.96 17.14 -32.38
CA SER A 417 -6.19 17.91 -32.11
C SER A 417 -5.92 19.42 -32.04
N MET A 418 -4.77 19.83 -31.48
CA MET A 418 -4.34 21.22 -31.46
C MET A 418 -3.99 21.73 -32.87
N VAL A 419 -3.32 20.92 -33.68
CA VAL A 419 -3.03 21.23 -35.10
C VAL A 419 -4.32 21.31 -35.92
N ALA A 420 -5.27 20.40 -35.71
CA ALA A 420 -6.58 20.44 -36.38
C ALA A 420 -7.41 21.66 -35.98
N ARG A 421 -7.38 22.07 -34.69
CA ARG A 421 -7.99 23.34 -34.23
C ARG A 421 -7.31 24.57 -34.85
N ALA A 422 -5.98 24.55 -35.00
CA ALA A 422 -5.23 25.60 -35.66
C ALA A 422 -5.53 25.67 -37.18
N ALA A 423 -5.67 24.53 -37.85
CA ALA A 423 -6.01 24.42 -39.27
C ALA A 423 -7.47 24.80 -39.55
N GLY A 424 -8.42 24.38 -38.71
CA GLY A 424 -9.83 24.78 -38.78
C GLY A 424 -10.04 26.28 -38.51
N SER A 425 -9.19 26.90 -37.70
CA SER A 425 -9.15 28.36 -37.55
C SER A 425 -8.61 29.08 -38.79
N ARG A 426 -7.79 28.42 -39.62
CA ARG A 426 -7.32 28.99 -40.91
C ARG A 426 -8.36 28.81 -42.02
N MET A 427 -9.12 27.71 -42.07
CA MET A 427 -10.20 27.55 -43.06
C MET A 427 -11.37 28.51 -42.83
N ARG A 428 -11.72 28.81 -41.57
CA ARG A 428 -12.74 29.82 -41.26
C ARG A 428 -12.37 31.24 -41.66
N LYS A 429 -11.08 31.53 -41.95
CA LYS A 429 -10.67 32.81 -42.52
C LYS A 429 -10.93 32.95 -44.02
N TYR A 430 -11.23 31.87 -44.75
CA TYR A 430 -11.50 31.94 -46.19
C TYR A 430 -12.99 31.83 -46.56
N THR A 431 -13.85 31.36 -45.64
CA THR A 431 -15.31 31.27 -45.89
C THR A 431 -16.05 32.59 -45.71
N TRP A 432 -15.41 33.63 -45.18
CA TRP A 432 -15.98 34.98 -45.04
C TRP A 432 -15.74 35.90 -46.26
N MET A 433 -15.21 35.40 -47.37
CA MET A 433 -14.93 36.23 -48.57
C MET A 433 -16.01 36.22 -49.65
N THR A 434 -17.15 35.54 -49.49
CA THR A 434 -18.20 35.51 -50.51
C THR A 434 -19.63 35.54 -49.94
N SER A 435 -19.98 36.57 -49.18
CA SER A 435 -21.37 37.03 -49.05
C SER A 435 -21.49 38.34 -48.25
N ALA A 436 -22.07 39.36 -48.89
CA ALA A 436 -22.51 40.67 -48.38
C ALA A 436 -21.39 41.63 -47.89
N GLY A 437 -21.13 42.79 -48.48
CA GLY A 437 -21.98 43.64 -49.29
C GLY A 437 -22.78 44.63 -48.43
N ALA A 438 -22.26 45.85 -48.35
CA ALA A 438 -22.91 47.13 -48.03
C ALA A 438 -22.98 47.63 -46.55
N GLY A 439 -22.18 48.68 -46.30
CA GLY A 439 -22.48 49.85 -45.45
C GLY A 439 -22.07 49.73 -43.97
N ALA A 440 -21.41 50.68 -43.31
CA ALA A 440 -20.80 51.96 -43.65
C ALA A 440 -20.02 52.45 -42.40
N SER A 441 -19.09 53.39 -42.63
CA SER A 441 -18.61 54.44 -41.71
C SER A 441 -17.38 54.17 -40.81
N SER A 442 -16.23 54.53 -41.40
CA SER A 442 -15.13 55.35 -40.89
C SER A 442 -15.13 55.85 -39.43
N SER A 443 -14.01 55.64 -38.73
CA SER A 443 -13.15 56.75 -38.28
C SER A 443 -11.77 56.23 -37.85
N ALA A 444 -10.75 57.04 -38.15
CA ALA A 444 -9.33 56.75 -38.00
C ALA A 444 -8.76 57.40 -36.72
N ALA A 445 -7.82 56.74 -36.05
CA ALA A 445 -6.77 57.36 -35.25
C ALA A 445 -5.64 56.36 -34.96
N GLU A 446 -4.43 56.73 -35.38
CA GLU A 446 -3.17 56.02 -35.19
C GLU A 446 -2.60 56.17 -33.76
N PRO A 447 -1.61 55.33 -33.36
CA PRO A 447 -1.16 55.16 -31.97
C PRO A 447 0.15 55.91 -31.65
N PRO A 448 0.48 56.15 -30.36
CA PRO A 448 1.84 56.53 -29.99
C PRO A 448 2.65 55.37 -29.34
N ALA A 449 3.81 55.16 -29.96
CA ALA A 449 5.16 55.04 -29.39
C ALA A 449 5.41 54.14 -28.16
N LYS A 450 6.16 53.06 -28.45
CA LYS A 450 7.04 52.33 -27.51
C LYS A 450 8.36 53.08 -27.34
N THR A 451 8.82 53.24 -26.10
CA THR A 451 10.23 53.49 -25.77
C THR A 451 10.59 52.70 -24.51
N TRP A 452 11.41 51.66 -24.66
CA TRP A 452 12.23 51.09 -23.58
C TRP A 452 13.59 50.74 -24.20
N HIS A 453 14.59 51.50 -23.78
CA HIS A 453 16.02 51.30 -24.04
C HIS A 453 16.67 50.50 -22.90
N SER A 454 17.91 50.08 -23.16
CA SER A 454 18.89 49.38 -22.32
C SER A 454 18.87 47.85 -22.39
N ASP A 455 19.98 47.14 -22.58
CA ASP A 455 21.31 47.47 -23.09
C ASP A 455 21.92 46.16 -23.58
N ARG A 456 22.70 46.24 -24.66
CA ARG A 456 23.48 45.13 -25.21
C ARG A 456 24.94 45.50 -25.05
N ASN A 457 25.70 44.76 -24.25
CA ASN A 457 27.15 44.72 -24.41
C ASN A 457 27.68 43.28 -24.33
N THR A 458 28.21 42.89 -25.48
CA THR A 458 29.01 41.73 -25.85
C THR A 458 30.47 41.90 -25.44
N ALA A 459 31.12 40.83 -24.96
CA ALA A 459 32.52 40.43 -25.24
C ALA A 459 32.85 39.19 -24.38
N GLU A 460 32.96 37.98 -24.94
CA GLU A 460 34.20 37.38 -25.50
C GLU A 460 35.29 37.00 -24.47
N ARG A 461 35.48 35.68 -24.29
CA ARG A 461 36.78 34.92 -24.23
C ARG A 461 36.48 33.48 -23.78
N ARG A 462 36.45 32.45 -24.65
CA ARG A 462 37.56 31.65 -25.23
C ARG A 462 38.62 31.15 -24.24
N SER A 463 38.64 29.81 -24.04
CA SER A 463 39.80 28.85 -23.96
C SER A 463 39.39 27.66 -23.04
N GLN A 464 39.16 26.40 -23.44
CA GLN A 464 40.07 25.38 -24.03
C GLN A 464 41.46 25.39 -23.37
N SER A 465 42.06 24.34 -22.78
CA SER A 465 41.93 22.88 -22.87
C SER A 465 42.56 22.23 -21.57
N PRO A 466 43.31 21.10 -21.59
CA PRO A 466 42.84 19.75 -21.27
C PRO A 466 43.61 19.02 -20.13
N ARG A 467 43.12 17.80 -19.83
CA ARG A 467 43.76 16.60 -19.28
C ARG A 467 45.17 16.69 -18.67
N SER A 468 45.31 16.07 -17.51
CA SER A 468 46.31 15.04 -17.23
C SER A 468 45.59 13.81 -16.70
#